data_AF-Q3TU56-F1
#
_entry.id   AF-Q3TU56-F1
#
_cell.length_a   1.000
_cell.length_b   1.000
_cell.length_c   1.000
_cell.angle_alpha   90.00
_cell.angle_beta   90.00
_cell.angle_gamma   90.00
#
_symmetry.space_group_name_H-M   'P 1'
#
loop_
_entity.id
_entity.type
_entity.pdbx_description
1 polymer ?
#
loop_
_entity_poly.entity_id
_entity_poly.type
_entity_poly.pdbx_seq_one_letter_code
_entity_poly.pdbx_strand_id
1 'polypeptide(L)'
;MSALRPLLLLLLHLCPGLGPGHGSEAKVVRSCAETRQVLGARGYSLNLIPPSLISGEHLQVCPQEYTCCSSETEQKLIRDAEVTFRGLVEDSGSFLIHTQAARHRKFNEFFREMLSISQHSLAQLFSHSYGRLYSQHAVIFNSLFSGLRDYYEKSGEGLDDTLADFWAQLLERAFPLLHPQYSFPPDFLLCLTRLTSTADGSLQPFGDSPRRLRLQISRALVAARALVQGLETGRNVVSEALKVPVLEGCRQALMRLIGCPLCRGVPSLMPCRGFCLNVAHGCLSSRGLEPEWGGYLDGLLLLAEKLQGPFSFELAAESIGVKISEGLMHLQENSVKVSAKV
;
A
#
# COMPACT_ATOMS: atom_id res chain seq x y z
N MET A 1 -6.19 5.81 -24.68
CA MET A 1 -7.28 6.82 -24.50
C MET A 1 -8.15 6.57 -23.25
N SER A 2 -7.72 5.87 -22.18
CA SER A 2 -8.65 5.57 -21.06
C SER A 2 -8.17 5.83 -19.61
N ALA A 3 -6.96 6.35 -19.36
CA ALA A 3 -6.53 6.68 -17.99
C ALA A 3 -7.01 8.06 -17.47
N LEU A 4 -7.48 8.94 -18.38
CA LEU A 4 -8.03 10.26 -18.00
C LEU A 4 -9.44 10.21 -17.41
N ARG A 5 -10.17 9.08 -17.56
CA ARG A 5 -11.54 8.91 -17.04
C ARG A 5 -11.66 8.98 -15.51
N PRO A 6 -10.83 8.27 -14.71
CA PRO A 6 -10.90 8.36 -13.25
C PRO A 6 -10.53 9.75 -12.71
N LEU A 7 -9.53 10.43 -13.29
CA LEU A 7 -9.20 11.82 -12.97
C LEU A 7 -10.33 12.78 -13.34
N LEU A 8 -11.00 12.58 -14.50
CA LEU A 8 -12.20 13.33 -14.87
C LEU A 8 -13.37 13.13 -13.87
N LEU A 9 -13.50 11.93 -13.29
CA LEU A 9 -14.52 11.61 -12.28
C LEU A 9 -14.25 12.31 -10.95
N LEU A 10 -12.99 12.40 -10.50
CA LEU A 10 -12.63 13.26 -9.36
C LEU A 10 -12.89 14.75 -9.66
N LEU A 11 -12.55 15.20 -10.87
CA LEU A 11 -12.77 16.58 -11.31
C LEU A 11 -14.26 16.95 -11.43
N LEU A 12 -15.15 15.98 -11.63
CA LEU A 12 -16.60 16.18 -11.65
C LEU A 12 -17.16 16.57 -10.27
N HIS A 13 -16.54 16.14 -9.17
CA HIS A 13 -16.89 16.59 -7.81
C HIS A 13 -16.34 17.98 -7.49
N LEU A 14 -15.19 18.34 -8.07
CA LEU A 14 -14.58 19.67 -7.95
C LEU A 14 -15.33 20.76 -8.73
N CYS A 15 -16.01 20.39 -9.82
CA CYS A 15 -16.67 21.30 -10.74
C CYS A 15 -18.14 20.88 -11.00
N PRO A 16 -19.06 21.07 -10.04
CA PRO A 16 -20.48 20.79 -10.26
C PRO A 16 -21.00 21.67 -11.40
N GLY A 17 -21.36 21.07 -12.52
CA GLY A 17 -21.94 21.79 -13.65
C GLY A 17 -23.43 22.01 -13.45
N LEU A 18 -23.92 23.23 -13.70
CA LEU A 18 -25.29 23.37 -14.16
C LEU A 18 -25.37 22.83 -15.60
N GLY A 19 -26.42 22.05 -15.88
CA GLY A 19 -26.76 21.60 -17.22
C GLY A 19 -27.03 22.77 -18.19
N PRO A 20 -27.27 22.50 -19.48
CA PRO A 20 -27.48 23.52 -20.49
C PRO A 20 -28.79 24.28 -20.23
N GLY A 21 -28.71 25.31 -19.37
CA GLY A 21 -29.76 26.29 -19.17
C GLY A 21 -29.80 27.25 -20.35
N HIS A 22 -30.99 27.46 -20.91
CA HIS A 22 -31.23 28.41 -21.99
C HIS A 22 -30.69 29.80 -21.59
N GLY A 23 -29.88 30.38 -22.47
CA GLY A 23 -29.33 31.72 -22.31
C GLY A 23 -30.43 32.76 -22.28
N SER A 24 -30.75 33.24 -21.09
CA SER A 24 -31.29 34.57 -20.90
C SER A 24 -30.10 35.49 -20.63
N GLU A 25 -29.89 36.50 -21.49
CA GLU A 25 -29.02 37.64 -21.18
C GLU A 25 -29.65 38.43 -20.02
N ALA A 26 -29.57 37.88 -18.81
CA ALA A 26 -29.81 38.66 -17.61
C ALA A 26 -28.68 39.70 -17.53
N LYS A 27 -29.01 40.99 -17.61
CA LYS A 27 -28.09 42.08 -17.25
C LYS A 27 -27.55 41.80 -15.86
N VAL A 28 -26.31 41.33 -15.77
CA VAL A 28 -25.67 41.04 -14.50
C VAL A 28 -25.38 42.38 -13.82
N VAL A 29 -26.17 42.71 -12.80
CA VAL A 29 -26.00 43.94 -12.03
C VAL A 29 -24.81 43.75 -11.10
N ARG A 30 -23.73 44.50 -11.34
CA ARG A 30 -22.53 44.48 -10.48
C ARG A 30 -22.81 45.29 -9.22
N SER A 31 -22.69 44.67 -8.05
CA SER A 31 -22.86 45.35 -6.76
C SER A 31 -21.93 44.78 -5.68
N CYS A 32 -21.33 45.66 -4.89
CA CYS A 32 -20.51 45.23 -3.75
C CYS A 32 -21.34 44.79 -2.54
N ALA A 33 -22.65 45.04 -2.51
CA ALA A 33 -23.51 44.62 -1.41
C ALA A 33 -23.51 43.10 -1.24
N GLU A 34 -23.68 42.36 -2.35
CA GLU A 34 -23.68 40.90 -2.35
C GLU A 34 -22.28 40.35 -2.01
N THR A 35 -21.22 40.92 -2.59
CA THR A 35 -19.83 40.56 -2.26
C THR A 35 -19.52 40.78 -0.77
N ARG A 36 -19.97 41.88 -0.18
CA ARG A 36 -19.80 42.17 1.25
C ARG A 36 -20.51 41.13 2.11
N GLN A 37 -21.71 40.73 1.74
CA GLN A 37 -22.45 39.68 2.44
C GLN A 37 -21.69 38.34 2.38
N VAL A 38 -21.28 37.91 1.18
CA VAL A 38 -20.60 36.63 0.97
C VAL A 38 -19.23 36.58 1.66
N LEU A 39 -18.41 37.62 1.49
CA LEU A 39 -17.09 37.67 2.12
C LEU A 39 -17.19 37.90 3.63
N GLY A 40 -18.16 38.67 4.11
CA GLY A 40 -18.45 38.84 5.53
C GLY A 40 -18.79 37.52 6.20
N ALA A 41 -19.63 36.69 5.57
CA ALA A 41 -19.94 35.33 6.04
C ALA A 41 -18.71 34.41 6.04
N ARG A 42 -17.72 34.67 5.17
CA ARG A 42 -16.41 34.01 5.15
C ARG A 42 -15.39 34.63 6.11
N GLY A 43 -15.80 35.51 7.02
CA GLY A 43 -14.94 36.11 8.05
C GLY A 43 -13.99 37.19 7.53
N TYR A 44 -14.32 37.86 6.42
CA TYR A 44 -13.58 39.05 5.97
C TYR A 44 -14.03 40.28 6.75
N SER A 45 -13.08 41.16 7.06
CA SER A 45 -13.41 42.47 7.64
C SER A 45 -14.15 43.31 6.60
N LEU A 46 -15.38 43.70 6.91
CA LEU A 46 -16.21 44.54 6.04
C LEU A 46 -15.61 45.95 5.83
N ASN A 47 -14.63 46.35 6.64
CA ASN A 47 -13.91 47.62 6.47
C ASN A 47 -12.93 47.56 5.29
N LEU A 48 -12.46 46.36 4.92
CA LEU A 48 -11.51 46.15 3.81
C LEU A 48 -12.20 45.98 2.45
N ILE A 49 -13.53 45.84 2.46
CA ILE A 49 -14.36 45.66 1.27
C ILE A 49 -15.09 46.99 1.01
N PRO A 50 -14.91 47.65 -0.13
CA PRO A 50 -15.62 48.88 -0.46
C PRO A 50 -17.16 48.73 -0.43
N PRO A 51 -17.92 49.76 0.00
CA PRO A 51 -19.39 49.74 -0.04
C PRO A 51 -19.95 49.86 -1.47
N SER A 52 -19.18 50.45 -2.37
CA SER A 52 -19.49 50.65 -3.80
C SER A 52 -18.28 50.28 -4.66
N LEU A 53 -18.49 50.20 -5.97
CA LEU A 53 -17.42 49.91 -6.93
C LEU A 53 -16.35 51.00 -6.91
N ILE A 54 -15.09 50.60 -6.82
CA ILE A 54 -13.90 51.48 -6.91
C ILE A 54 -13.08 51.16 -8.16
N SER A 55 -12.13 52.03 -8.54
CA SER A 55 -11.15 51.70 -9.59
C SER A 55 -10.32 50.49 -9.19
N GLY A 56 -10.01 49.59 -10.13
CA GLY A 56 -9.27 48.34 -9.91
C GLY A 56 -7.84 48.33 -10.44
N GLU A 57 -7.25 49.49 -10.74
CA GLU A 57 -5.86 49.60 -11.24
C GLU A 57 -4.81 48.96 -10.30
N HIS A 58 -5.12 48.85 -9.01
CA HIS A 58 -4.25 48.23 -8.00
C HIS A 58 -4.28 46.69 -8.00
N LEU A 59 -5.14 46.06 -8.80
CA LEU A 59 -5.29 44.61 -8.88
C LEU A 59 -4.20 43.97 -9.74
N GLN A 60 -3.71 42.82 -9.30
CA GLN A 60 -2.62 42.08 -9.95
C GLN A 60 -3.11 40.88 -10.77
N VAL A 61 -4.21 40.25 -10.35
CA VAL A 61 -4.67 38.99 -10.96
C VAL A 61 -6.01 39.16 -11.66
N CYS A 62 -6.94 39.86 -11.01
CA CYS A 62 -8.23 40.15 -11.59
C CYS A 62 -8.15 41.26 -12.65
N PRO A 63 -9.09 41.32 -13.61
CA PRO A 63 -9.14 42.38 -14.60
C PRO A 63 -9.17 43.77 -13.93
N GLN A 64 -8.34 44.69 -14.41
CA GLN A 64 -8.24 46.08 -13.92
C GLN A 64 -9.44 46.92 -14.38
N GLU A 65 -10.62 46.54 -13.91
CA GLU A 65 -11.90 47.24 -14.10
C GLU A 65 -12.44 47.73 -12.73
N TYR A 66 -13.64 48.30 -12.70
CA TYR A 66 -14.35 48.58 -11.45
C TYR A 66 -14.49 47.34 -10.55
N THR A 67 -14.11 47.45 -9.29
CA THR A 67 -13.98 46.31 -8.36
C THR A 67 -14.56 46.58 -6.97
N CYS A 68 -14.86 45.50 -6.25
CA CYS A 68 -15.21 45.44 -4.83
C CYS A 68 -14.06 44.92 -3.96
N CYS A 69 -12.82 44.86 -4.47
CA CYS A 69 -11.66 44.34 -3.75
C CYS A 69 -10.54 45.38 -3.66
N SER A 70 -9.95 45.53 -2.49
CA SER A 70 -8.63 46.13 -2.29
C SER A 70 -7.51 45.13 -2.61
N SER A 71 -6.26 45.59 -2.76
CA SER A 71 -5.10 44.69 -2.95
C SER A 71 -4.95 43.70 -1.80
N GLU A 72 -5.23 44.11 -0.56
CA GLU A 72 -5.21 43.22 0.60
C GLU A 72 -6.28 42.12 0.51
N THR A 73 -7.50 42.50 0.09
CA THR A 73 -8.59 41.53 -0.15
C THR A 73 -8.23 40.57 -1.26
N GLU A 74 -7.64 41.04 -2.36
CA GLU A 74 -7.18 40.20 -3.47
C GLU A 74 -6.14 39.18 -3.01
N GLN A 75 -5.14 39.61 -2.24
CA GLN A 75 -4.11 38.73 -1.68
C GLN A 75 -4.68 37.68 -0.72
N LYS A 76 -5.66 38.05 0.12
CA LYS A 76 -6.32 37.10 1.00
C LYS A 76 -7.14 36.08 0.20
N LEU A 77 -7.87 36.52 -0.82
CA LEU A 77 -8.62 35.63 -1.70
C LEU A 77 -7.73 34.65 -2.47
N ILE A 78 -6.53 35.06 -2.90
CA ILE A 78 -5.55 34.14 -3.51
C ILE A 78 -5.19 33.01 -2.55
N ARG A 79 -4.92 33.32 -1.27
CA ARG A 79 -4.60 32.33 -0.24
C ARG A 79 -5.78 31.41 0.04
N ASP A 80 -6.98 31.96 0.20
CA ASP A 80 -8.18 31.17 0.47
C ASP A 80 -8.53 30.25 -0.71
N ALA A 81 -8.37 30.73 -1.95
CA ALA A 81 -8.58 29.94 -3.16
C ALA A 81 -7.60 28.75 -3.24
N GLU A 82 -6.33 28.98 -2.87
CA GLU A 82 -5.34 27.92 -2.78
C GLU A 82 -5.71 26.86 -1.73
N VAL A 83 -6.03 27.31 -0.50
CA VAL A 83 -6.40 26.41 0.61
C VAL A 83 -7.65 25.60 0.25
N THR A 84 -8.65 26.24 -0.36
CA THR A 84 -9.87 25.58 -0.81
C THR A 84 -9.56 24.50 -1.85
N PHE A 85 -8.75 24.82 -2.87
CA PHE A 85 -8.38 23.85 -3.89
C PHE A 85 -7.60 22.67 -3.31
N ARG A 86 -6.64 22.93 -2.44
CA ARG A 86 -5.85 21.89 -1.75
C ARG A 86 -6.74 20.95 -0.95
N GLY A 87 -7.64 21.50 -0.12
CA GLY A 87 -8.57 20.70 0.67
C GLY A 87 -9.43 19.79 -0.20
N LEU A 88 -9.96 20.31 -1.31
CA LEU A 88 -10.77 19.49 -2.22
C LEU A 88 -9.95 18.37 -2.90
N VAL A 89 -8.69 18.62 -3.24
CA VAL A 89 -7.79 17.60 -3.81
C VAL A 89 -7.48 16.51 -2.78
N GLU A 90 -7.16 16.91 -1.55
CA GLU A 90 -6.88 15.99 -0.43
C GLU A 90 -8.13 15.15 -0.10
N ASP A 91 -9.30 15.77 0.01
CA ASP A 91 -10.58 15.10 0.29
C ASP A 91 -10.92 14.10 -0.80
N SER A 92 -10.76 14.48 -2.08
CA SER A 92 -11.06 13.60 -3.21
C SER A 92 -10.10 12.39 -3.27
N GLY A 93 -8.84 12.57 -2.88
CA GLY A 93 -7.84 11.50 -2.84
C GLY A 93 -7.86 10.67 -1.54
N SER A 94 -8.50 11.15 -0.48
CA SER A 94 -8.54 10.51 0.84
C SER A 94 -9.04 9.06 0.79
N PHE A 95 -10.04 8.78 -0.04
CA PHE A 95 -10.59 7.43 -0.24
C PHE A 95 -9.52 6.43 -0.69
N LEU A 96 -8.59 6.84 -1.57
CA LEU A 96 -7.52 5.97 -2.05
C LEU A 96 -6.53 5.63 -0.93
N ILE A 97 -6.20 6.60 -0.08
CA ILE A 97 -5.34 6.42 1.10
C ILE A 97 -6.00 5.45 2.08
N HIS A 98 -7.26 5.72 2.44
CA HIS A 98 -8.00 4.89 3.39
C HIS A 98 -8.20 3.46 2.88
N THR A 99 -8.51 3.29 1.60
CA THR A 99 -8.69 1.97 0.98
C THR A 99 -7.40 1.18 1.01
N GLN A 100 -6.28 1.76 0.56
CA GLN A 100 -4.98 1.06 0.59
C GLN A 100 -4.55 0.73 2.01
N ALA A 101 -4.73 1.64 2.97
CA ALA A 101 -4.44 1.39 4.38
C ALA A 101 -5.28 0.24 4.98
N ALA A 102 -6.58 0.21 4.67
CA ALA A 102 -7.47 -0.85 5.14
C ALA A 102 -7.09 -2.22 4.54
N ARG A 103 -6.79 -2.26 3.24
CA ARG A 103 -6.35 -3.50 2.56
C ARG A 103 -5.00 -3.99 3.10
N HIS A 104 -4.03 -3.09 3.26
CA HIS A 104 -2.74 -3.38 3.88
C HIS A 104 -2.93 -4.07 5.24
N ARG A 105 -3.72 -3.45 6.14
CA ARG A 105 -3.96 -3.99 7.49
C ARG A 105 -4.56 -5.40 7.43
N LYS A 106 -5.62 -5.56 6.63
CA LYS A 106 -6.34 -6.84 6.52
C LYS A 106 -5.47 -7.97 5.98
N PHE A 107 -4.69 -7.72 4.92
CA PHE A 107 -3.78 -8.74 4.38
C PHE A 107 -2.63 -9.04 5.34
N ASN A 108 -2.06 -8.02 5.98
CA ASN A 108 -0.98 -8.22 6.94
C ASN A 108 -1.42 -9.03 8.15
N GLU A 109 -2.61 -8.77 8.69
CA GLU A 109 -3.21 -9.55 9.76
C GLU A 109 -3.44 -11.00 9.34
N PHE A 110 -4.05 -11.22 8.17
CA PHE A 110 -4.28 -12.55 7.61
C PHE A 110 -2.98 -13.37 7.47
N PHE A 111 -1.92 -12.83 6.87
CA PHE A 111 -0.67 -13.58 6.69
C PHE A 111 0.01 -13.92 8.02
N ARG A 112 -0.02 -13.01 9.01
CA ARG A 112 0.48 -13.26 10.36
C ARG A 112 -0.32 -14.38 11.05
N GLU A 113 -1.64 -14.32 10.94
CA GLU A 113 -2.54 -15.31 11.51
C GLU A 113 -2.31 -16.69 10.89
N MET A 114 -2.16 -16.81 9.57
CA MET A 114 -1.90 -18.09 8.90
C MET A 114 -0.61 -18.76 9.38
N LEU A 115 0.47 -17.99 9.60
CA LEU A 115 1.70 -18.55 10.19
C LEU A 115 1.49 -19.00 11.64
N SER A 116 0.70 -18.26 12.42
CA SER A 116 0.37 -18.62 13.80
C SER A 116 -0.47 -19.89 13.89
N ILE A 117 -1.51 -19.99 13.04
CA ILE A 117 -2.38 -21.17 12.94
C ILE A 117 -1.54 -22.37 12.52
N SER A 118 -0.71 -22.25 11.48
CA SER A 118 0.17 -23.33 11.03
C SER A 118 1.12 -23.82 12.15
N GLN A 119 1.72 -22.90 12.91
CA GLN A 119 2.56 -23.25 14.06
C GLN A 119 1.76 -24.04 15.11
N HIS A 120 0.55 -23.57 15.43
CA HIS A 120 -0.31 -24.24 16.40
C HIS A 120 -0.75 -25.63 15.93
N SER A 121 -1.19 -25.76 14.68
CA SER A 121 -1.60 -27.02 14.08
C SER A 121 -0.45 -28.03 14.04
N LEU A 122 0.77 -27.60 13.68
CA LEU A 122 1.96 -28.45 13.76
C LEU A 122 2.19 -28.91 15.19
N ALA A 123 2.19 -27.99 16.16
CA ALA A 123 2.44 -28.32 17.55
C ALA A 123 1.42 -29.30 18.13
N GLN A 124 0.13 -29.13 17.80
CA GLN A 124 -0.93 -30.06 18.19
C GLN A 124 -0.70 -31.46 17.60
N LEU A 125 -0.49 -31.52 16.28
CA LEU A 125 -0.29 -32.79 15.57
C LEU A 125 0.94 -33.53 16.10
N PHE A 126 2.07 -32.83 16.26
CA PHE A 126 3.31 -33.45 16.70
C PHE A 126 3.30 -33.81 18.18
N SER A 127 2.59 -33.04 19.02
CA SER A 127 2.36 -33.42 20.42
C SER A 127 1.52 -34.70 20.51
N HIS A 128 0.53 -34.87 19.63
CA HIS A 128 -0.27 -36.08 19.57
C HIS A 128 0.54 -37.29 19.06
N SER A 129 1.31 -37.13 17.98
CA SER A 129 2.06 -38.23 17.35
C SER A 129 3.34 -38.61 18.08
N TYR A 130 4.09 -37.65 18.63
CA TYR A 130 5.41 -37.88 19.22
C TYR A 130 5.49 -37.59 20.73
N GLY A 131 4.46 -36.98 21.31
CA GLY A 131 4.37 -36.74 22.76
C GLY A 131 5.59 -36.03 23.33
N ARG A 132 6.21 -36.64 24.34
CA ARG A 132 7.36 -36.09 25.06
C ARG A 132 8.57 -35.82 24.14
N LEU A 133 8.73 -36.62 23.08
CA LEU A 133 9.84 -36.47 22.15
C LEU A 133 9.75 -35.13 21.40
N TYR A 134 8.55 -34.76 20.95
CA TYR A 134 8.32 -33.45 20.38
C TYR A 134 8.56 -32.34 21.42
N SER A 135 8.01 -32.47 22.64
CA SER A 135 8.16 -31.44 23.67
C SER A 135 9.62 -31.13 24.00
N GLN A 136 10.51 -32.12 23.98
CA GLN A 136 11.95 -31.95 24.23
C GLN A 136 12.69 -31.20 23.10
N HIS A 137 12.15 -31.24 21.88
CA HIS A 137 12.77 -30.64 20.69
C HIS A 137 11.93 -29.51 20.08
N ALA A 138 10.84 -29.09 20.72
CA ALA A 138 9.89 -28.09 20.20
C ALA A 138 10.57 -26.76 19.80
N VAL A 139 11.72 -26.43 20.40
CA VAL A 139 12.53 -25.25 20.08
C VAL A 139 12.86 -25.17 18.59
N ILE A 140 13.22 -26.28 17.91
CA ILE A 140 13.61 -26.21 16.49
C ILE A 140 12.44 -25.81 15.59
N PHE A 141 11.24 -26.27 15.91
CA PHE A 141 10.02 -25.92 15.18
C PHE A 141 9.60 -24.47 15.48
N ASN A 142 9.70 -24.05 16.75
CA ASN A 142 9.43 -22.66 17.13
C ASN A 142 10.40 -21.68 16.45
N SER A 143 11.68 -22.05 16.34
CA SER A 143 12.70 -21.27 15.63
C SER A 143 12.40 -21.17 14.13
N LEU A 144 11.95 -22.25 13.48
CA LEU A 144 11.49 -22.22 12.09
C LEU A 144 10.39 -21.15 11.92
N PHE A 145 9.31 -21.23 12.69
CA PHE A 145 8.21 -20.25 12.58
C PHE A 145 8.62 -18.83 12.97
N SER A 146 9.57 -18.68 13.89
CA SER A 146 10.18 -17.36 14.17
C SER A 146 10.89 -16.81 12.94
N GLY A 147 11.72 -17.63 12.29
CA GLY A 147 12.44 -17.22 11.07
C GLY A 147 11.49 -16.90 9.91
N LEU A 148 10.40 -17.66 9.73
CA LEU A 148 9.39 -17.35 8.72
C LEU A 148 8.70 -15.99 8.98
N ARG A 149 8.38 -15.69 10.25
CA ARG A 149 7.84 -14.38 10.64
C ARG A 149 8.87 -13.27 10.47
N ASP A 150 10.11 -13.48 10.88
CA ASP A 150 11.18 -12.49 10.75
C ASP A 150 11.47 -12.15 9.28
N TYR A 151 11.46 -13.16 8.39
CA TYR A 151 11.52 -12.95 6.95
C TYR A 151 10.36 -12.08 6.46
N TYR A 152 9.13 -12.41 6.85
CA TYR A 152 7.93 -11.70 6.45
C TYR A 152 7.90 -10.25 6.97
N GLU A 153 8.31 -10.01 8.22
CA GLU A 153 8.15 -8.73 8.91
C GLU A 153 9.35 -7.80 8.79
N LYS A 154 10.57 -8.34 8.75
CA LYS A 154 11.81 -7.57 8.92
C LYS A 154 12.66 -7.58 7.65
N SER A 155 13.53 -8.57 7.50
CA SER A 155 14.66 -8.56 6.57
C SER A 155 14.24 -8.83 5.13
N GLY A 156 13.29 -9.74 4.89
CA GLY A 156 13.07 -10.29 3.55
C GLY A 156 14.29 -11.07 3.02
N GLU A 157 15.21 -11.43 3.90
CA GLU A 157 16.46 -12.14 3.61
C GLU A 157 16.62 -13.35 4.55
N GLY A 158 17.44 -14.33 4.16
CA GLY A 158 17.77 -15.50 5.00
C GLY A 158 16.68 -16.57 5.09
N LEU A 159 15.67 -16.56 4.21
CA LEU A 159 14.62 -17.60 4.22
C LEU A 159 15.18 -18.97 3.87
N ASP A 160 16.02 -19.05 2.84
CA ASP A 160 16.62 -20.31 2.41
C ASP A 160 17.53 -20.89 3.50
N ASP A 161 18.30 -20.04 4.18
CA ASP A 161 19.15 -20.42 5.31
C ASP A 161 18.29 -20.91 6.49
N THR A 162 17.23 -20.19 6.85
CA THR A 162 16.29 -20.59 7.90
C THR A 162 15.71 -21.99 7.66
N LEU A 163 15.33 -22.27 6.40
CA LEU A 163 14.80 -23.58 6.02
C LEU A 163 15.89 -24.66 6.05
N ALA A 164 17.08 -24.37 5.52
CA ALA A 164 18.21 -25.30 5.53
C ALA A 164 18.63 -25.66 6.97
N ASP A 165 18.78 -24.65 7.83
CA ASP A 165 19.13 -24.80 9.24
C ASP A 165 18.09 -25.63 10.00
N PHE A 166 16.80 -25.44 9.72
CA PHE A 166 15.74 -26.24 10.31
C PHE A 166 15.92 -27.73 9.97
N TRP A 167 16.12 -28.07 8.69
CA TRP A 167 16.29 -29.47 8.27
C TRP A 167 17.58 -30.09 8.81
N ALA A 168 18.66 -29.31 8.87
CA ALA A 168 19.92 -29.75 9.49
C ALA A 168 19.72 -30.08 10.98
N GLN A 169 19.14 -29.15 11.74
CA GLN A 169 18.85 -29.37 13.17
C GLN A 169 17.90 -30.54 13.39
N LEU A 170 16.89 -30.71 12.53
CA LEU A 170 15.97 -31.84 12.60
C LEU A 170 16.71 -33.17 12.40
N LEU A 171 17.66 -33.24 11.46
CA LEU A 171 18.45 -34.43 11.20
C LEU A 171 19.38 -34.77 12.38
N GLU A 172 20.07 -33.78 12.95
CA GLU A 172 20.95 -33.97 14.10
C GLU A 172 20.22 -34.56 15.31
N ARG A 173 18.93 -34.25 15.48
CA ARG A 173 18.10 -34.81 16.57
C ARG A 173 17.45 -36.13 16.18
N ALA A 174 16.94 -36.26 14.96
CA ALA A 174 16.23 -37.46 14.52
C ALA A 174 17.16 -38.65 14.30
N PHE A 175 18.36 -38.44 13.76
CA PHE A 175 19.25 -39.53 13.38
C PHE A 175 19.71 -40.40 14.57
N PRO A 176 20.14 -39.84 15.71
CA PRO A 176 20.47 -40.63 16.91
C PRO A 176 19.28 -41.42 17.47
N LEU A 177 18.07 -40.87 17.39
CA LEU A 177 16.85 -41.53 17.90
C LEU A 177 16.47 -42.77 17.09
N LEU A 178 16.83 -42.80 15.81
CA LEU A 178 16.63 -43.96 14.93
C LEU A 178 17.71 -45.04 15.11
N HIS A 179 18.83 -44.69 15.75
CA HIS A 179 19.98 -45.56 15.92
C HIS A 179 20.49 -45.57 17.37
N PRO A 180 19.63 -45.92 18.35
CA PRO A 180 19.95 -45.84 19.78
C PRO A 180 21.11 -46.74 20.22
N GLN A 181 21.49 -47.72 19.40
CA GLN A 181 22.61 -48.63 19.64
C GLN A 181 24.00 -47.98 19.39
N TYR A 182 24.05 -46.78 18.80
CA TYR A 182 25.29 -46.05 18.54
C TYR A 182 25.34 -44.72 19.30
N SER A 183 26.54 -44.25 19.58
CA SER A 183 26.79 -42.90 20.11
C SER A 183 27.39 -42.04 19.02
N PHE A 184 26.79 -40.87 18.77
CA PHE A 184 27.18 -39.97 17.70
C PHE A 184 27.83 -38.71 18.30
N PRO A 185 29.16 -38.51 18.14
CA PRO A 185 29.81 -37.29 18.59
C PRO A 185 29.35 -36.07 17.78
N PRO A 186 29.43 -34.84 18.32
CA PRO A 186 28.98 -33.63 17.64
C PRO A 186 29.59 -33.44 16.24
N ASP A 187 30.89 -33.73 16.08
CA ASP A 187 31.59 -33.61 14.80
C ASP A 187 31.04 -34.56 13.73
N PHE A 188 30.56 -35.74 14.13
CA PHE A 188 29.91 -36.68 13.22
C PHE A 188 28.56 -36.12 12.74
N LEU A 189 27.75 -35.58 13.65
CA LEU A 189 26.44 -35.00 13.31
C LEU A 189 26.59 -33.76 12.42
N LEU A 190 27.62 -32.94 12.66
CA LEU A 190 27.97 -31.81 11.80
C LEU A 190 28.43 -32.26 10.40
N CYS A 191 29.18 -33.36 10.32
CA CYS A 191 29.57 -33.96 9.04
C CYS A 191 28.33 -34.45 8.28
N LEU A 192 27.43 -35.16 8.97
CA LEU A 192 26.17 -35.67 8.41
C LEU A 192 25.32 -34.53 7.82
N THR A 193 25.10 -33.45 8.57
CA THR A 193 24.32 -32.31 8.05
C THR A 193 24.99 -31.64 6.85
N ARG A 194 26.32 -31.48 6.87
CA ARG A 194 27.07 -30.95 5.72
C ARG A 194 26.93 -31.83 4.48
N LEU A 195 27.04 -33.15 4.61
CA LEU A 195 26.86 -34.09 3.49
C LEU A 195 25.49 -33.92 2.82
N THR A 196 24.45 -33.71 3.62
CA THR A 196 23.09 -33.50 3.08
C THR A 196 22.88 -32.15 2.41
N SER A 197 23.71 -31.15 2.73
CA SER A 197 23.68 -29.81 2.15
C SER A 197 24.53 -29.67 0.87
N THR A 198 25.36 -30.66 0.53
CA THR A 198 26.19 -30.63 -0.70
C THR A 198 25.36 -30.81 -1.98
N ALA A 199 25.77 -30.10 -3.05
CA ALA A 199 24.99 -29.94 -4.28
C ALA A 199 24.74 -31.22 -5.08
N ASP A 200 25.52 -32.28 -4.85
CA ASP A 200 25.38 -33.57 -5.53
C ASP A 200 24.14 -34.36 -5.09
N GLY A 201 23.46 -33.96 -4.00
CA GLY A 201 22.18 -34.52 -3.57
C GLY A 201 22.20 -36.04 -3.31
N SER A 202 23.38 -36.61 -3.05
CA SER A 202 23.59 -38.06 -2.96
C SER A 202 22.96 -38.69 -1.70
N LEU A 203 22.76 -37.87 -0.66
CA LEU A 203 22.11 -38.20 0.59
C LEU A 203 20.89 -37.29 0.82
N GLN A 204 19.69 -37.81 0.54
CA GLN A 204 18.41 -37.13 0.78
C GLN A 204 17.66 -37.80 1.94
N PRO A 205 18.06 -37.54 3.21
CA PRO A 205 17.49 -38.23 4.37
C PRO A 205 15.98 -38.00 4.51
N PHE A 206 15.50 -36.83 4.10
CA PHE A 206 14.07 -36.47 4.13
C PHE A 206 13.39 -36.55 2.76
N GLY A 207 14.04 -37.18 1.77
CA GLY A 207 13.55 -37.23 0.39
C GLY A 207 13.40 -35.83 -0.23
N ASP A 208 12.32 -35.62 -1.00
CA ASP A 208 12.03 -34.35 -1.68
C ASP A 208 11.27 -33.34 -0.80
N SER A 209 10.95 -33.69 0.46
CA SER A 209 10.16 -32.83 1.36
C SER A 209 10.82 -31.48 1.64
N PRO A 210 12.14 -31.38 1.93
CA PRO A 210 12.80 -30.08 2.11
C PRO A 210 12.70 -29.16 0.89
N ARG A 211 12.94 -29.72 -0.31
CA ARG A 211 12.86 -28.96 -1.57
C ARG A 211 11.44 -28.49 -1.85
N ARG A 212 10.44 -29.34 -1.69
CA ARG A 212 9.02 -29.00 -1.92
C ARG A 212 8.54 -27.92 -0.94
N LEU A 213 8.88 -28.06 0.34
CA LEU A 213 8.56 -27.06 1.35
C LEU A 213 9.18 -25.71 1.01
N ARG A 214 10.49 -25.67 0.68
CA ARG A 214 11.18 -24.44 0.26
C ARG A 214 10.49 -23.78 -0.92
N LEU A 215 10.20 -24.52 -1.99
CA LEU A 215 9.57 -23.95 -3.18
C LEU A 215 8.19 -23.36 -2.90
N GLN A 216 7.38 -24.01 -2.07
CA GLN A 216 6.04 -23.53 -1.73
C GLN A 216 6.11 -22.30 -0.81
N ILE A 217 6.86 -22.39 0.29
CA ILE A 217 6.86 -21.35 1.31
C ILE A 217 7.59 -20.08 0.83
N SER A 218 8.69 -20.21 0.08
CA SER A 218 9.40 -19.05 -0.46
C SER A 218 8.55 -18.27 -1.45
N ARG A 219 7.83 -18.95 -2.34
CA ARG A 219 6.93 -18.27 -3.30
C ARG A 219 5.79 -17.55 -2.59
N ALA A 220 5.17 -18.21 -1.61
CA ALA A 220 4.06 -17.63 -0.85
C ALA A 220 4.51 -16.42 -0.03
N LEU A 221 5.61 -16.53 0.73
CA LEU A 221 6.12 -15.45 1.57
C LEU A 221 6.62 -14.25 0.75
N VAL A 222 7.33 -14.48 -0.35
CA VAL A 222 7.77 -13.41 -1.25
C VAL A 222 6.54 -12.65 -1.79
N ALA A 223 5.54 -13.36 -2.29
CA ALA A 223 4.35 -12.74 -2.85
C ALA A 223 3.52 -11.99 -1.80
N ALA A 224 3.33 -12.58 -0.61
CA ALA A 224 2.61 -11.96 0.50
C ALA A 224 3.29 -10.68 0.98
N ARG A 225 4.62 -10.74 1.18
CA ARG A 225 5.43 -9.58 1.59
C ARG A 225 5.38 -8.48 0.53
N ALA A 226 5.57 -8.83 -0.75
CA ALA A 226 5.51 -7.87 -1.85
C ALA A 226 4.13 -7.19 -1.95
N LEU A 227 3.04 -7.92 -1.75
CA LEU A 227 1.68 -7.38 -1.79
C LEU A 227 1.46 -6.35 -0.67
N VAL A 228 1.85 -6.70 0.56
CA VAL A 228 1.68 -5.81 1.73
C VAL A 228 2.56 -4.58 1.60
N GLN A 229 3.84 -4.74 1.25
CA GLN A 229 4.76 -3.63 1.01
C GLN A 229 4.29 -2.74 -0.15
N GLY A 230 3.76 -3.32 -1.21
CA GLY A 230 3.18 -2.61 -2.34
C GLY A 230 2.01 -1.72 -1.91
N LEU A 231 1.04 -2.27 -1.17
CA LEU A 231 -0.10 -1.52 -0.64
C LEU A 231 0.31 -0.38 0.29
N GLU A 232 1.32 -0.58 1.14
CA GLU A 232 1.87 0.49 1.97
C GLU A 232 2.56 1.57 1.14
N THR A 233 3.38 1.16 0.16
CA THR A 233 4.12 2.07 -0.72
C THR A 233 3.15 2.93 -1.52
N GLY A 234 2.12 2.34 -2.14
CA GLY A 234 1.13 3.11 -2.89
C GLY A 234 0.32 4.06 -2.01
N ARG A 235 0.00 3.68 -0.76
CA ARG A 235 -0.62 4.60 0.21
C ARG A 235 0.28 5.81 0.44
N ASN A 236 1.56 5.59 0.67
CA ASN A 236 2.53 6.65 0.94
C ASN A 236 2.71 7.56 -0.29
N VAL A 237 2.84 6.98 -1.48
CA VAL A 237 2.93 7.73 -2.75
C VAL A 237 1.71 8.60 -2.98
N VAL A 238 0.49 8.06 -2.80
CA VAL A 238 -0.74 8.85 -2.93
C VAL A 238 -0.80 9.95 -1.87
N SER A 239 -0.43 9.65 -0.62
CA SER A 239 -0.41 10.66 0.44
C SER A 239 0.52 11.83 0.13
N GLU A 240 1.71 11.55 -0.40
CA GLU A 240 2.66 12.59 -0.77
C GLU A 240 2.23 13.35 -2.04
N ALA A 241 1.66 12.65 -3.03
CA ALA A 241 1.16 13.26 -4.26
C ALA A 241 0.04 14.29 -3.99
N LEU A 242 -0.78 14.07 -2.96
CA LEU A 242 -1.86 15.00 -2.59
C LEU A 242 -1.37 16.24 -1.82
N LYS A 243 -0.23 16.19 -1.13
CA LYS A 243 0.29 17.30 -0.30
C LYS A 243 1.05 18.40 -1.06
N VAL A 244 1.27 18.23 -2.36
CA VAL A 244 2.22 19.05 -3.15
C VAL A 244 1.82 20.54 -3.20
N PRO A 245 2.76 21.50 -3.04
CA PRO A 245 2.48 22.94 -2.98
C PRO A 245 1.95 23.50 -4.29
N VAL A 246 0.92 24.34 -4.27
CA VAL A 246 0.29 24.93 -5.46
C VAL A 246 1.25 25.94 -6.12
N LEU A 247 1.51 25.78 -7.41
CA LEU A 247 2.39 26.67 -8.19
C LEU A 247 1.74 28.05 -8.40
N GLU A 248 2.56 29.09 -8.56
CA GLU A 248 2.09 30.47 -8.74
C GLU A 248 1.09 30.63 -9.90
N GLY A 249 1.38 30.01 -11.05
CA GLY A 249 0.45 30.03 -12.20
C GLY A 249 -0.92 29.40 -11.88
N CYS A 250 -0.95 28.36 -11.03
CA CYS A 250 -2.19 27.77 -10.56
C CYS A 250 -2.90 28.69 -9.56
N ARG A 251 -2.18 29.33 -8.64
CA ARG A 251 -2.76 30.31 -7.68
C ARG A 251 -3.50 31.42 -8.43
N GLN A 252 -2.88 31.97 -9.48
CA GLN A 252 -3.50 33.00 -10.31
C GLN A 252 -4.72 32.47 -11.08
N ALA A 253 -4.64 31.27 -11.64
CA ALA A 253 -5.75 30.64 -12.35
C ALA A 253 -6.95 30.36 -11.43
N LEU A 254 -6.71 29.87 -10.21
CA LEU A 254 -7.72 29.66 -9.18
C LEU A 254 -8.35 30.98 -8.75
N MET A 255 -7.53 32.02 -8.54
CA MET A 255 -8.03 33.35 -8.22
C MET A 255 -8.94 33.89 -9.34
N ARG A 256 -8.59 33.71 -10.61
CA ARG A 256 -9.46 34.07 -11.74
C ARG A 256 -10.76 33.27 -11.77
N LEU A 257 -10.70 31.99 -11.39
CA LEU A 257 -11.84 31.08 -11.42
C LEU A 257 -12.87 31.38 -10.33
N ILE A 258 -12.46 31.51 -9.07
CA ILE A 258 -13.37 31.58 -7.91
C ILE A 258 -13.27 32.89 -7.11
N GLY A 259 -12.18 33.65 -7.26
CA GLY A 259 -11.97 34.91 -6.54
C GLY A 259 -12.46 36.13 -7.31
N CYS A 260 -12.11 36.26 -8.58
CA CYS A 260 -12.45 37.44 -9.38
C CYS A 260 -13.94 37.71 -9.56
N PRO A 261 -14.85 36.72 -9.61
CA PRO A 261 -16.30 36.99 -9.59
C PRO A 261 -16.74 37.77 -8.33
N LEU A 262 -16.15 37.48 -7.16
CA LEU A 262 -16.38 38.22 -5.92
C LEU A 262 -15.90 39.66 -6.07
N CYS A 263 -14.68 39.85 -6.59
CA CYS A 263 -14.11 41.18 -6.81
C CYS A 263 -14.81 41.98 -7.90
N ARG A 264 -15.51 41.35 -8.85
CA ARG A 264 -16.30 42.04 -9.87
C ARG A 264 -17.71 42.41 -9.41
N GLY A 265 -18.11 42.03 -8.19
CA GLY A 265 -19.45 42.30 -7.67
C GLY A 265 -20.51 41.36 -8.23
N VAL A 266 -20.12 40.14 -8.60
CA VAL A 266 -20.99 39.10 -9.20
C VAL A 266 -20.77 37.75 -8.52
N PRO A 267 -20.87 37.67 -7.18
CA PRO A 267 -20.47 36.48 -6.41
C PRO A 267 -21.34 35.24 -6.70
N SER A 268 -22.55 35.42 -7.23
CA SER A 268 -23.47 34.35 -7.64
C SER A 268 -23.17 33.75 -9.02
N LEU A 269 -22.25 34.37 -9.80
CA LEU A 269 -21.85 33.86 -11.10
C LEU A 269 -20.94 32.64 -10.94
N MET A 270 -21.47 31.46 -11.25
CA MET A 270 -20.71 30.21 -11.23
C MET A 270 -19.74 30.10 -12.42
N PRO A 271 -18.53 29.55 -12.22
CA PRO A 271 -17.60 29.33 -13.32
C PRO A 271 -18.15 28.29 -14.30
N CYS A 272 -17.90 28.49 -15.59
CA CYS A 272 -18.24 27.51 -16.61
C CYS A 272 -17.49 26.19 -16.36
N ARG A 273 -18.16 25.05 -16.58
CA ARG A 273 -17.55 23.72 -16.40
C ARG A 273 -16.23 23.56 -17.15
N GLY A 274 -16.16 24.00 -18.40
CA GLY A 274 -14.93 23.93 -19.21
C GLY A 274 -13.79 24.75 -18.62
N PHE A 275 -14.08 25.95 -18.11
CA PHE A 275 -13.06 26.79 -17.46
C PHE A 275 -12.55 26.15 -16.17
N CYS A 276 -13.46 25.64 -15.33
CA CYS A 276 -13.11 24.95 -14.10
C CYS A 276 -12.21 23.72 -14.36
N LEU A 277 -12.57 22.88 -15.34
CA LEU A 277 -11.78 21.71 -15.71
C LEU A 277 -10.39 22.09 -16.25
N ASN A 278 -10.29 23.14 -17.06
CA ASN A 278 -9.00 23.59 -17.60
C ASN A 278 -8.06 24.10 -16.49
N VAL A 279 -8.59 24.87 -15.54
CA VAL A 279 -7.81 25.35 -14.37
C VAL A 279 -7.36 24.17 -13.53
N ALA A 280 -8.29 23.27 -13.17
CA ALA A 280 -7.96 22.12 -12.34
C ALA A 280 -6.94 21.18 -13.03
N HIS A 281 -7.10 20.93 -14.33
CA HIS A 281 -6.12 20.17 -15.11
C HIS A 281 -4.75 20.85 -15.12
N GLY A 282 -4.68 22.15 -15.38
CA GLY A 282 -3.42 22.91 -15.34
C GLY A 282 -2.73 22.80 -13.97
N CYS A 283 -3.50 22.92 -12.89
CA CYS A 283 -3.02 22.80 -11.52
C CYS A 283 -2.50 21.39 -11.14
N LEU A 284 -3.06 20.34 -11.74
CA LEU A 284 -2.71 18.94 -11.46
C LEU A 284 -1.74 18.32 -12.47
N SER A 285 -1.55 18.94 -13.64
CA SER A 285 -0.79 18.37 -14.77
C SER A 285 0.67 18.06 -14.48
N SER A 286 1.34 18.84 -13.63
CA SER A 286 2.74 18.60 -13.26
C SER A 286 2.93 17.44 -12.28
N ARG A 287 1.88 16.66 -11.99
CA ARG A 287 1.76 15.75 -10.84
C ARG A 287 1.10 14.42 -11.18
N GLY A 288 1.01 14.09 -12.46
CA GLY A 288 0.47 12.81 -12.89
C GLY A 288 1.34 11.67 -12.34
N LEU A 289 0.70 10.71 -11.67
CA LEU A 289 1.32 9.43 -11.31
C LEU A 289 1.33 8.45 -12.50
N GLU A 290 0.82 8.87 -13.66
CA GLU A 290 0.76 8.07 -14.89
C GLU A 290 2.00 8.33 -15.75
N PRO A 291 2.58 7.28 -16.37
CA PRO A 291 2.04 5.91 -16.51
C PRO A 291 2.32 4.94 -15.35
N GLU A 292 3.14 5.33 -14.37
CA GLU A 292 3.72 4.42 -13.38
C GLU A 292 2.66 3.79 -12.45
N TRP A 293 1.58 4.52 -12.16
CA TRP A 293 0.48 4.06 -11.31
C TRP A 293 -0.27 2.87 -11.91
N GLY A 294 -0.47 2.86 -13.24
CA GLY A 294 -1.09 1.73 -13.94
C GLY A 294 -0.28 0.45 -13.76
N GLY A 295 1.03 0.50 -14.03
CA GLY A 295 1.92 -0.65 -13.85
C GLY A 295 2.02 -1.12 -12.40
N TYR A 296 1.96 -0.19 -11.43
CA TYR A 296 1.86 -0.53 -10.01
C TYR A 296 0.60 -1.34 -9.69
N LEU A 297 -0.57 -0.88 -10.16
CA LEU A 297 -1.84 -1.58 -9.93
C LEU A 297 -1.83 -2.97 -10.57
N ASP A 298 -1.32 -3.09 -11.80
CA ASP A 298 -1.17 -4.37 -12.49
C ASP A 298 -0.27 -5.33 -11.71
N GLY A 299 0.82 -4.82 -11.13
CA GLY A 299 1.71 -5.59 -10.26
C GLY A 299 1.00 -6.11 -8.99
N LEU A 300 0.18 -5.27 -8.34
CA LEU A 300 -0.61 -5.71 -7.19
C LEU A 300 -1.64 -6.78 -7.54
N LEU A 301 -2.32 -6.62 -8.69
CA LEU A 301 -3.31 -7.59 -9.17
C LEU A 301 -2.65 -8.93 -9.47
N LEU A 302 -1.49 -8.92 -10.14
CA LEU A 302 -0.71 -10.13 -10.39
C LEU A 302 -0.34 -10.85 -9.09
N LEU A 303 0.12 -10.12 -8.07
CA LEU A 303 0.45 -10.70 -6.77
C LEU A 303 -0.79 -11.31 -6.10
N ALA A 304 -1.93 -10.60 -6.14
CA ALA A 304 -3.20 -11.10 -5.60
C ALA A 304 -3.65 -12.40 -6.30
N GLU A 305 -3.53 -12.49 -7.63
CA GLU A 305 -3.83 -13.71 -8.38
C GLU A 305 -2.92 -14.87 -7.98
N LYS A 306 -1.61 -14.63 -7.80
CA LYS A 306 -0.67 -15.67 -7.34
C LYS A 306 -1.04 -16.21 -5.96
N LEU A 307 -1.49 -15.33 -5.06
CA LEU A 307 -1.90 -15.66 -3.69
C LEU A 307 -3.29 -16.31 -3.60
N GLN A 308 -4.11 -16.25 -4.64
CA GLN A 308 -5.38 -17.00 -4.74
C GLN A 308 -5.21 -18.36 -5.44
N GLY A 309 -4.17 -18.49 -6.26
CA GLY A 309 -3.94 -19.69 -7.07
C GLY A 309 -3.16 -20.80 -6.35
N PRO A 310 -2.38 -21.62 -7.09
CA PRO A 310 -1.66 -22.77 -6.54
C PRO A 310 -0.51 -22.40 -5.58
N PHE A 311 -0.19 -21.11 -5.45
CA PHE A 311 0.76 -20.58 -4.46
C PHE A 311 0.06 -19.81 -3.35
N SER A 312 -1.19 -20.19 -3.06
CA SER A 312 -1.94 -19.62 -1.94
C SER A 312 -1.12 -19.67 -0.65
N PHE A 313 -1.10 -18.54 0.05
CA PHE A 313 -0.39 -18.43 1.31
C PHE A 313 -0.96 -19.35 2.38
N GLU A 314 -2.28 -19.50 2.40
CA GLU A 314 -3.00 -20.40 3.30
C GLU A 314 -2.54 -21.85 3.06
N LEU A 315 -2.62 -22.33 1.81
CA LEU A 315 -2.18 -23.68 1.46
C LEU A 315 -0.69 -23.90 1.75
N ALA A 316 0.16 -22.91 1.49
CA ALA A 316 1.58 -22.99 1.79
C ALA A 316 1.81 -23.10 3.31
N ALA A 317 1.14 -22.28 4.12
CA ALA A 317 1.24 -22.30 5.56
C ALA A 317 0.73 -23.63 6.14
N GLU A 318 -0.44 -24.10 5.73
CA GLU A 318 -1.01 -25.39 6.17
C GLU A 318 -0.12 -26.58 5.79
N SER A 319 0.55 -26.51 4.64
CA SER A 319 1.42 -27.60 4.16
C SER A 319 2.70 -27.80 5.00
N ILE A 320 3.13 -26.82 5.81
CA ILE A 320 4.40 -26.87 6.54
C ILE A 320 4.48 -28.13 7.42
N GLY A 321 3.49 -28.34 8.29
CA GLY A 321 3.47 -29.50 9.18
C GLY A 321 3.41 -30.83 8.43
N VAL A 322 2.64 -30.88 7.33
CA VAL A 322 2.51 -32.06 6.48
C VAL A 322 3.85 -32.41 5.83
N LYS A 323 4.56 -31.44 5.24
CA LYS A 323 5.86 -31.66 4.59
C LYS A 323 6.94 -32.09 5.57
N ILE A 324 6.92 -31.54 6.79
CA ILE A 324 7.81 -31.97 7.87
C ILE A 324 7.51 -33.42 8.26
N SER A 325 6.23 -33.77 8.42
CA SER A 325 5.82 -35.14 8.74
C SER A 325 6.21 -36.13 7.63
N GLU A 326 5.95 -35.80 6.36
CA GLU A 326 6.38 -36.59 5.19
C GLU A 326 7.90 -36.82 5.19
N GLY A 327 8.68 -35.77 5.48
CA GLY A 327 10.14 -35.88 5.57
C GLY A 327 10.59 -36.82 6.68
N LEU A 328 10.02 -36.70 7.89
CA LEU A 328 10.33 -37.58 9.02
C LEU A 328 9.96 -39.04 8.73
N MET A 329 8.81 -39.27 8.12
CA MET A 329 8.41 -40.62 7.69
C MET A 329 9.40 -41.20 6.67
N HIS A 330 9.81 -40.40 5.69
CA HIS A 330 10.79 -40.85 4.69
C HIS A 330 12.13 -41.23 5.33
N LEU A 331 12.60 -40.44 6.31
CA LEU A 331 13.83 -40.73 7.06
C LEU A 331 13.68 -42.02 7.87
N GLN A 332 12.54 -42.22 8.54
CA GLN A 332 12.26 -43.44 9.30
C GLN A 332 12.32 -44.69 8.41
N GLU A 333 11.62 -44.66 7.28
CA GLU A 333 11.52 -45.78 6.32
C GLU A 333 12.86 -46.09 5.62
N ASN A 334 13.71 -45.08 5.40
CA ASN A 334 14.97 -45.23 4.68
C ASN A 334 16.21 -45.11 5.57
N SER A 335 16.04 -45.10 6.89
CA SER A 335 17.11 -44.93 7.90
C SER A 335 18.31 -45.84 7.65
N VAL A 336 18.08 -47.12 7.38
CA VAL A 336 19.15 -48.11 7.09
C VAL A 336 19.96 -47.75 5.85
N LYS A 337 19.31 -47.24 4.79
CA LYS A 337 20.01 -46.82 3.56
C LYS A 337 20.81 -45.54 3.78
N VAL A 338 20.28 -44.62 4.58
CA VAL A 338 21.00 -43.39 4.97
C VAL A 338 22.24 -43.78 5.78
N SER A 339 22.10 -44.64 6.78
CA SER A 339 23.21 -45.11 7.62
C SER A 339 24.26 -45.95 6.87
N ALA A 340 23.91 -46.59 5.77
CA ALA A 340 24.89 -47.31 4.94
C ALA A 340 25.77 -46.37 4.10
N LYS A 341 25.34 -45.12 3.88
CA LYS A 341 26.04 -44.11 3.06
C LYS A 341 26.85 -43.11 3.90
N VAL A 342 26.69 -43.14 5.22
CA VAL A 342 27.28 -42.21 6.20
C VAL A 342 28.26 -43.00 7.07
#